data_AF-A0A7X6KWL6-F1
#
_entry.id   AF-A0A7X6KWL6-F1
#
_cell.length_a   1.000
_cell.length_b   1.000
_cell.length_c   1.000
_cell.angle_alpha   90.00
_cell.angle_beta   90.00
_cell.angle_gamma   90.00
#
_symmetry.space_group_name_H-M   'P 1'
#
loop_
_entity.id
_entity.type
_entity.pdbx_description
1 polymer ?
#
loop_
_entity_poly.entity_id
_entity_poly.type
_entity_poly.pdbx_seq_one_letter_code
_entity_poly.pdbx_strand_id
1 'polypeptide(L)'
;MWAAVVVAASAVLAAGCAVQATPTVTAVPSAVPSTARAITGPDCLAPQVLADLGFDPGDRGSGSVHADAPAAGPVPEGFAPVLVVECSTGELLTDEDGQWEAVTATRREGDLEPLVEALSGDRTAAPGTGCAPEVQQTELWLVDSMGDAVRAAVPGSVCGRLPSRVRAELDRLDAVDVEAYPVRLAVPRSDGS
;
A
#
# COMPACT_ATOMS: atom_id res chain seq x y z
N MET A 1 66.41 -45.59 13.05
CA MET A 1 67.70 -45.58 13.78
C MET A 1 67.74 -44.27 14.57
N TRP A 2 67.59 -44.38 15.89
CA TRP A 2 68.01 -43.45 16.94
C TRP A 2 67.10 -42.24 17.28
N ALA A 3 66.86 -42.16 18.59
CA ALA A 3 66.17 -41.14 19.35
C ALA A 3 67.04 -39.91 19.59
N ALA A 4 66.42 -38.77 19.93
CA ALA A 4 66.85 -37.97 21.07
C ALA A 4 65.81 -36.88 21.38
N VAL A 5 65.34 -36.94 22.63
CA VAL A 5 64.59 -35.91 23.34
C VAL A 5 65.54 -34.76 23.68
N VAL A 6 65.10 -33.51 23.50
CA VAL A 6 65.63 -32.36 24.25
C VAL A 6 64.46 -31.55 24.77
N VAL A 7 64.29 -31.58 26.10
CA VAL A 7 63.46 -30.65 26.87
C VAL A 7 64.34 -29.45 27.21
N ALA A 8 63.88 -28.24 26.88
CA ALA A 8 64.41 -27.02 27.48
C ALA A 8 63.27 -26.01 27.68
N ALA A 9 63.11 -25.64 28.95
CA ALA A 9 62.10 -24.75 29.49
C ALA A 9 62.09 -23.38 28.81
N SER A 10 60.91 -22.76 28.74
CA SER A 10 60.79 -21.34 28.40
C SER A 10 59.73 -20.69 29.27
N ALA A 11 60.14 -19.54 29.80
CA ALA A 11 59.59 -18.83 30.93
C ALA A 11 58.23 -18.20 30.66
N VAL A 12 57.46 -18.08 31.74
CA VAL A 12 56.23 -17.30 31.85
C VAL A 12 56.54 -15.82 31.62
N LEU A 13 55.90 -15.22 30.62
CA LEU A 13 55.72 -13.77 30.49
C LEU A 13 54.23 -13.49 30.26
N ALA A 14 53.60 -12.92 31.28
CA ALA A 14 52.25 -12.39 31.23
C ALA A 14 52.26 -10.98 30.64
N ALA A 15 51.56 -10.74 29.53
CA ALA A 15 51.18 -9.40 29.07
C ALA A 15 50.05 -9.45 28.02
N GLY A 16 48.82 -9.16 28.47
CA GLY A 16 47.80 -8.40 27.71
C GLY A 16 47.22 -8.99 26.42
N CYS A 17 46.26 -9.91 26.53
CA CYS A 17 45.28 -10.11 25.45
C CYS A 17 44.25 -8.97 25.51
N ALA A 18 44.44 -7.94 24.68
CA ALA A 18 43.37 -7.00 24.37
C ALA A 18 42.30 -7.76 23.55
N VAL A 19 41.28 -8.27 24.23
CA VAL A 19 40.05 -8.74 23.58
C VAL A 19 39.37 -7.51 23.00
N GLN A 20 39.59 -7.26 21.71
CA GLN A 20 38.79 -6.31 20.96
C GLN A 20 37.39 -6.90 20.85
N ALA A 21 36.48 -6.43 21.70
CA ALA A 21 35.07 -6.66 21.56
C ALA A 21 34.63 -6.01 20.25
N THR A 22 34.53 -6.79 19.17
CA THR A 22 33.80 -6.37 17.99
C THR A 22 32.35 -6.17 18.43
N PRO A 23 31.75 -4.99 18.22
CA PRO A 23 30.33 -4.83 18.46
C PRO A 23 29.62 -5.80 17.50
N THR A 24 29.05 -6.86 18.05
CA THR A 24 28.14 -7.72 17.30
C THR A 24 26.94 -6.85 17.01
N VAL A 25 26.85 -6.33 15.78
CA VAL A 25 25.63 -5.74 15.26
C VAL A 25 24.64 -6.89 15.18
N THR A 26 23.86 -7.07 16.23
CA THR A 26 22.66 -7.91 16.18
C THR A 26 21.77 -7.28 15.13
N ALA A 27 21.80 -7.81 13.91
CA ALA A 27 20.83 -7.49 12.89
C ALA A 27 19.46 -7.82 13.50
N VAL A 28 18.68 -6.78 13.81
CA VAL A 28 17.28 -6.95 14.16
C VAL A 28 16.65 -7.62 12.94
N PRO A 29 16.09 -8.83 13.04
CA PRO A 29 15.40 -9.43 11.91
C PRO A 29 14.32 -8.43 11.46
N SER A 30 14.44 -7.95 10.23
CA SER A 30 13.42 -7.11 9.61
C SER A 30 12.09 -7.82 9.75
N ALA A 31 11.16 -7.22 10.49
CA ALA A 31 9.83 -7.78 10.65
C ALA A 31 9.23 -7.97 9.25
N VAL A 32 8.83 -9.21 8.92
CA VAL A 32 8.09 -9.49 7.69
C VAL A 32 6.83 -8.65 7.74
N PRO A 33 6.54 -7.80 6.73
CA PRO A 33 5.33 -7.00 6.74
C PRO A 33 4.13 -7.95 6.78
N SER A 34 3.20 -7.72 7.72
CA SER A 34 1.96 -8.50 7.78
C SER A 34 1.20 -8.36 6.47
N THR A 35 0.69 -9.48 5.93
CA THR A 35 -0.18 -9.49 4.75
C THR A 35 -1.45 -8.67 4.99
N ALA A 36 -2.08 -8.22 3.90
CA ALA A 36 -3.37 -7.55 3.96
C ALA A 36 -4.40 -8.46 4.62
N ARG A 37 -5.26 -7.87 5.45
CA ARG A 37 -6.36 -8.60 6.09
C ARG A 37 -7.58 -8.60 5.16
N ALA A 38 -8.19 -9.77 4.98
CA ALA A 38 -9.47 -9.90 4.30
C ALA A 38 -10.63 -9.39 5.17
N ILE A 39 -11.55 -8.66 4.55
CA ILE A 39 -12.82 -8.20 5.12
C ILE A 39 -13.96 -8.48 4.14
N THR A 40 -15.20 -8.44 4.60
CA THR A 40 -16.36 -8.57 3.71
C THR A 40 -16.52 -7.30 2.88
N GLY A 41 -16.31 -7.41 1.57
CA GLY A 41 -16.52 -6.34 0.60
C GLY A 41 -15.49 -5.19 0.65
N PRO A 42 -15.25 -4.53 -0.49
CA PRO A 42 -14.47 -3.30 -0.54
C PRO A 42 -15.29 -2.10 -0.06
N ASP A 43 -14.63 -1.08 0.51
CA ASP A 43 -15.26 0.19 0.87
C ASP A 43 -14.33 1.37 0.51
N CYS A 44 -14.64 2.07 -0.59
CA CYS A 44 -13.87 3.25 -1.03
C CYS A 44 -14.11 4.49 -0.15
N LEU A 45 -15.14 4.48 0.69
CA LEU A 45 -15.50 5.59 1.59
C LEU A 45 -15.08 5.32 3.04
N ALA A 46 -14.41 4.20 3.30
CA ALA A 46 -13.81 3.92 4.59
C ALA A 46 -12.81 5.04 4.98
N PRO A 47 -12.77 5.47 6.25
CA PRO A 47 -11.97 6.63 6.68
C PRO A 47 -10.50 6.55 6.30
N GLN A 48 -9.91 5.36 6.37
CA GLN A 48 -8.50 5.10 6.07
C GLN A 48 -8.23 5.18 4.56
N VAL A 49 -9.19 4.74 3.74
CA VAL A 49 -9.09 4.84 2.27
C VAL A 49 -9.18 6.31 1.85
N LEU A 50 -10.13 7.06 2.39
CA LEU A 50 -10.25 8.50 2.12
C LEU A 50 -9.00 9.29 2.51
N ALA A 51 -8.41 8.98 3.68
CA ALA A 51 -7.17 9.61 4.12
C ALA A 51 -6.00 9.34 3.15
N ASP A 52 -5.86 8.10 2.69
CA ASP A 52 -4.80 7.73 1.74
C ASP A 52 -5.04 8.30 0.33
N LEU A 53 -6.31 8.56 -0.02
CA LEU A 53 -6.73 9.33 -1.19
C LEU A 53 -6.61 10.85 -1.02
N GLY A 54 -6.13 11.35 0.13
CA GLY A 54 -5.84 12.77 0.36
C GLY A 54 -6.99 13.62 0.89
N PHE A 55 -8.11 13.00 1.31
CA PHE A 55 -9.21 13.69 1.98
C PHE A 55 -8.99 13.79 3.47
N ASP A 56 -9.49 14.87 4.09
CA ASP A 56 -9.47 14.98 5.54
C ASP A 56 -10.58 14.11 6.16
N PRO A 57 -10.38 13.54 7.37
CA PRO A 57 -11.39 12.68 8.02
C PRO A 57 -12.70 13.41 8.40
N GLY A 58 -12.74 14.74 8.26
CA GLY A 58 -13.93 15.58 8.40
C GLY A 58 -14.69 15.82 7.09
N ASP A 59 -14.09 15.50 5.95
CA ASP A 59 -14.68 15.65 4.62
C ASP A 59 -15.60 14.45 4.36
N ARG A 60 -16.90 14.61 4.62
CA ARG A 60 -17.92 13.60 4.28
C ARG A 60 -19.16 14.28 3.70
N GLY A 61 -19.35 14.14 2.39
CA GLY A 61 -20.52 14.62 1.66
C GLY A 61 -21.76 13.73 1.87
N SER A 62 -21.57 12.44 2.13
CA SER A 62 -22.65 11.51 2.48
C SER A 62 -22.61 11.21 3.99
N GLY A 63 -23.73 11.45 4.67
CA GLY A 63 -23.88 11.22 6.12
C GLY A 63 -23.87 9.74 6.54
N SER A 64 -23.46 8.81 5.67
CA SER A 64 -23.33 7.39 5.99
C SER A 64 -22.06 7.14 6.80
N VAL A 65 -22.21 6.35 7.86
CA VAL A 65 -21.08 5.89 8.67
C VAL A 65 -20.46 4.68 7.99
N HIS A 66 -19.20 4.82 7.56
CA HIS A 66 -18.40 3.74 6.99
C HIS A 66 -17.54 3.09 8.08
N ALA A 67 -17.36 1.77 7.97
CA ALA A 67 -16.53 1.02 8.89
C ALA A 67 -15.04 1.30 8.65
N ASP A 68 -14.20 1.06 9.66
CA ASP A 68 -12.76 1.16 9.51
C ASP A 68 -12.23 0.08 8.55
N ALA A 69 -11.47 0.51 7.55
CA ALA A 69 -10.75 -0.39 6.67
C ALA A 69 -9.42 -0.85 7.31
N PRO A 70 -9.02 -2.12 7.09
CA PRO A 70 -7.69 -2.58 7.46
C PRO A 70 -6.60 -1.80 6.71
N ALA A 71 -5.39 -1.82 7.26
CA ALA A 71 -4.22 -1.29 6.57
C ALA A 71 -3.98 -2.02 5.24
N ALA A 72 -3.55 -1.28 4.22
CA ALA A 72 -3.10 -1.86 2.97
C ALA A 72 -1.86 -2.74 3.20
N GLY A 73 -1.78 -3.88 2.51
CA GLY A 73 -0.67 -4.82 2.70
C GLY A 73 -0.41 -5.73 1.49
N PRO A 74 0.60 -6.62 1.59
CA PRO A 74 0.79 -7.70 0.62
C PRO A 74 -0.51 -8.46 0.37
N VAL A 75 -0.77 -8.82 -0.88
CA VAL A 75 -1.81 -9.81 -1.19
C VAL A 75 -1.46 -11.13 -0.48
N PRO A 76 -2.36 -11.72 0.32
CA PRO A 76 -2.09 -12.99 0.98
C PRO A 76 -1.80 -14.12 -0.01
N GLU A 77 -0.91 -15.03 0.35
CA GLU A 77 -0.66 -16.23 -0.45
C GLU A 77 -1.96 -17.04 -0.63
N GLY A 78 -2.23 -17.47 -1.86
CA GLY A 78 -3.44 -18.23 -2.19
C GLY A 78 -4.72 -17.40 -2.28
N PHE A 79 -4.68 -16.09 -2.03
CA PHE A 79 -5.80 -15.20 -2.33
C PHE A 79 -5.97 -15.11 -3.86
N ALA A 80 -7.12 -15.56 -4.36
CA ALA A 80 -7.42 -15.65 -5.79
C ALA A 80 -8.53 -14.64 -6.14
N PRO A 81 -8.18 -13.38 -6.48
CA PRO A 81 -9.17 -12.39 -6.80
C PRO A 81 -9.83 -12.69 -8.14
N VAL A 82 -11.13 -12.41 -8.20
CA VAL A 82 -11.93 -12.44 -9.44
C VAL A 82 -12.35 -11.04 -9.87
N LEU A 83 -12.10 -10.05 -9.01
CA LEU A 83 -12.46 -8.66 -9.20
C LEU A 83 -11.42 -7.73 -8.56
N VAL A 84 -11.20 -6.56 -9.14
CA VAL A 84 -10.54 -5.42 -8.47
C VAL A 84 -11.47 -4.22 -8.42
N VAL A 85 -11.47 -3.51 -7.30
CA VAL A 85 -12.09 -2.19 -7.17
C VAL A 85 -10.98 -1.14 -7.06
N GLU A 86 -10.96 -0.25 -8.04
CA GLU A 86 -10.07 0.91 -8.11
C GLU A 86 -10.80 2.12 -7.52
N CYS A 87 -10.39 2.56 -6.34
CA CYS A 87 -10.87 3.81 -5.73
C CYS A 87 -9.92 4.93 -6.15
N SER A 88 -10.40 5.94 -6.86
CA SER A 88 -9.56 7.01 -7.39
C SER A 88 -10.14 8.41 -7.16
N THR A 89 -9.26 9.41 -7.09
CA THR A 89 -9.64 10.82 -7.04
C THR A 89 -9.58 11.50 -8.41
N GLY A 90 -10.03 12.74 -8.48
CA GLY A 90 -9.78 13.64 -9.61
C GLY A 90 -10.99 13.96 -10.47
N GLU A 91 -12.15 13.36 -10.21
CA GLU A 91 -13.41 13.77 -10.81
C GLU A 91 -14.14 14.77 -9.89
N LEU A 92 -14.69 15.82 -10.51
CA LEU A 92 -15.59 16.74 -9.85
C LEU A 92 -17.03 16.39 -10.22
N LEU A 93 -17.88 16.21 -9.22
CA LEU A 93 -19.31 16.11 -9.40
C LEU A 93 -19.93 17.50 -9.29
N THR A 94 -21.01 17.74 -10.02
CA THR A 94 -21.75 19.00 -9.93
C THR A 94 -23.22 18.69 -9.71
N ASP A 95 -23.79 19.28 -8.65
CA ASP A 95 -25.20 19.15 -8.30
C ASP A 95 -25.81 20.50 -7.94
N GLU A 96 -26.95 20.48 -7.25
CA GLU A 96 -27.65 21.68 -6.81
C GLU A 96 -26.90 22.47 -5.72
N ASP A 97 -26.06 21.81 -4.92
CA ASP A 97 -25.30 22.41 -3.84
C ASP A 97 -23.96 22.99 -4.30
N GLY A 98 -23.43 22.53 -5.44
CA GLY A 98 -22.25 23.10 -6.07
C GLY A 98 -21.36 22.07 -6.78
N GLN A 99 -20.05 22.30 -6.73
CA GLN A 99 -19.05 21.36 -7.22
C GLN A 99 -18.42 20.61 -6.06
N TRP A 100 -18.35 19.29 -6.19
CA TRP A 100 -17.84 18.36 -5.19
C TRP A 100 -16.61 17.64 -5.72
N GLU A 101 -15.60 17.51 -4.88
CA GLU A 101 -14.59 16.47 -5.06
C GLU A 101 -15.20 15.11 -4.73
N ALA A 102 -14.94 14.15 -5.60
CA ALA A 102 -15.50 12.82 -5.51
C ALA A 102 -14.43 11.73 -5.49
N VAL A 103 -14.83 10.58 -4.95
CA VAL A 103 -14.13 9.31 -5.13
C VAL A 103 -14.87 8.49 -6.16
N THR A 104 -14.16 8.05 -7.19
CA THR A 104 -14.69 7.16 -8.22
C THR A 104 -14.24 5.75 -7.92
N ALA A 105 -15.21 4.86 -7.67
CA ALA A 105 -15.01 3.42 -7.53
C ALA A 105 -15.27 2.75 -8.88
N THR A 106 -14.21 2.22 -9.48
CA THR A 106 -14.30 1.45 -10.73
C THR A 106 -14.12 -0.02 -10.44
N ARG A 107 -15.16 -0.81 -10.69
CA ARG A 107 -15.14 -2.27 -10.60
C ARG A 107 -14.61 -2.82 -11.92
N ARG A 108 -13.52 -3.58 -11.86
CA ARG A 108 -12.89 -4.18 -13.06
C ARG A 108 -12.74 -5.69 -12.95
N GLU A 109 -13.07 -6.37 -14.04
CA GLU A 109 -13.02 -7.83 -14.18
C GLU A 109 -12.13 -8.23 -15.36
N GLY A 110 -11.69 -9.50 -15.38
CA GLY A 110 -10.79 -10.03 -16.42
C GLY A 110 -9.74 -10.96 -15.83
N ASP A 111 -8.61 -11.10 -16.53
CA ASP A 111 -7.46 -11.84 -16.02
C ASP A 111 -6.67 -10.98 -15.02
N LEU A 112 -6.84 -11.27 -13.73
CA LEU A 112 -6.20 -10.55 -12.63
C LEU A 112 -4.82 -11.10 -12.25
N GLU A 113 -4.40 -12.24 -12.80
CA GLU A 113 -3.10 -12.84 -12.46
C GLU A 113 -1.93 -11.88 -12.75
N PRO A 114 -1.87 -11.19 -13.91
CA PRO A 114 -0.83 -10.20 -14.19
C PRO A 114 -0.83 -9.02 -13.21
N LEU A 115 -2.02 -8.58 -12.76
CA LEU A 115 -2.14 -7.50 -11.78
C LEU A 115 -1.60 -7.93 -10.42
N VAL A 116 -1.97 -9.12 -9.94
CA VAL A 116 -1.49 -9.67 -8.66
C VAL A 116 0.04 -9.87 -8.70
N GLU A 117 0.58 -10.31 -9.83
CA GLU A 117 2.02 -10.41 -10.04
C GLU A 117 2.70 -9.03 -9.96
N ALA A 118 2.11 -8.01 -10.59
CA ALA A 118 2.62 -6.64 -10.53
C ALA A 118 2.61 -6.07 -9.11
N LEU A 119 1.58 -6.38 -8.30
CA LEU A 119 1.45 -5.98 -6.91
C LEU A 119 2.40 -6.72 -5.96
N SER A 120 2.90 -7.88 -6.38
CA SER A 120 3.86 -8.69 -5.61
C SER A 120 5.32 -8.23 -5.78
N GLY A 121 5.58 -7.23 -6.63
CA GLY A 121 6.91 -6.70 -6.89
C GLY A 121 7.58 -5.99 -5.70
N ASP A 122 8.87 -5.68 -5.86
CA ASP A 122 9.68 -5.02 -4.84
C ASP A 122 9.10 -3.66 -4.41
N ARG A 123 8.95 -3.48 -3.09
CA ARG A 123 8.33 -2.29 -2.48
C ARG A 123 9.28 -1.13 -2.23
N THR A 124 10.47 -1.14 -2.83
CA THR A 124 11.44 -0.06 -2.62
C THR A 124 10.86 1.22 -3.21
N ALA A 125 10.26 2.06 -2.36
CA ALA A 125 9.82 3.38 -2.74
C ALA A 125 11.04 4.17 -3.23
N ALA A 126 10.96 4.74 -4.42
CA ALA A 126 11.94 5.71 -4.85
C ALA A 126 11.90 6.91 -3.88
N PRO A 127 13.05 7.49 -3.47
CA PRO A 127 13.04 8.67 -2.62
C PRO A 127 12.27 9.79 -3.33
N GLY A 128 11.15 10.20 -2.73
CA GLY A 128 10.25 11.20 -3.30
C GLY A 128 10.60 12.61 -2.82
N THR A 129 10.83 13.53 -3.76
CA THR A 129 10.53 14.95 -3.57
C THR A 129 9.01 15.12 -3.58
N GLY A 130 8.47 15.95 -2.67
CA GLY A 130 7.05 15.99 -2.29
C GLY A 130 5.99 15.92 -3.41
N CYS A 131 4.79 15.51 -3.01
CA CYS A 131 3.64 15.29 -3.89
C CYS A 131 3.15 16.59 -4.52
N ALA A 132 2.99 16.60 -5.86
CA ALA A 132 2.18 17.63 -6.50
C ALA A 132 0.70 17.41 -6.16
N PRO A 133 -0.10 18.46 -5.92
CA PRO A 133 -1.51 18.33 -5.55
C PRO A 133 -2.40 17.80 -6.70
N GLU A 134 -1.93 17.93 -7.95
CA GLU A 134 -2.67 17.59 -9.18
C GLU A 134 -2.71 16.07 -9.47
N VAL A 135 -2.19 15.23 -8.58
CA VAL A 135 -1.97 13.82 -8.86
C VAL A 135 -3.17 13.01 -8.43
N GLN A 136 -3.82 12.36 -9.40
CA GLN A 136 -4.82 11.33 -9.09
C GLN A 136 -4.20 10.27 -8.18
N GLN A 137 -4.77 10.17 -6.98
CA GLN A 137 -4.46 9.14 -6.00
C GLN A 137 -5.35 7.94 -6.26
N THR A 138 -4.83 6.74 -6.00
CA THR A 138 -5.55 5.50 -6.27
C THR A 138 -5.27 4.47 -5.19
N GLU A 139 -6.33 3.84 -4.72
CA GLU A 139 -6.33 2.72 -3.78
C GLU A 139 -6.98 1.50 -4.42
N LEU A 140 -6.43 0.31 -4.14
CA LEU A 140 -6.86 -0.93 -4.77
C LEU A 140 -7.39 -1.93 -3.74
N TRP A 141 -8.58 -2.46 -4.04
CA TRP A 141 -9.14 -3.61 -3.36
C TRP A 141 -9.21 -4.80 -4.30
N LEU A 142 -8.64 -5.94 -3.90
CA LEU A 142 -8.80 -7.20 -4.61
C LEU A 142 -9.91 -7.99 -3.94
N VAL A 143 -10.86 -8.50 -4.71
CA VAL A 143 -12.05 -9.20 -4.20
C VAL A 143 -12.10 -10.61 -4.78
N ASP A 144 -12.31 -11.60 -3.92
CA ASP A 144 -12.42 -13.00 -4.32
C ASP A 144 -13.86 -13.42 -4.66
N SER A 145 -14.03 -14.69 -5.03
CA SER A 145 -15.33 -15.25 -5.41
C SER A 145 -16.32 -15.40 -4.24
N MET A 146 -15.87 -15.28 -3.00
CA MET A 146 -16.71 -15.28 -1.80
C MET A 146 -17.14 -13.86 -1.40
N GLY A 147 -16.60 -12.83 -2.07
CA GLY A 147 -16.83 -11.43 -1.75
C GLY A 147 -15.91 -10.90 -0.64
N ASP A 148 -14.89 -11.67 -0.25
CA ASP A 148 -13.86 -11.19 0.66
C ASP A 148 -12.91 -10.26 -0.11
N ALA A 149 -12.58 -9.13 0.50
CA ALA A 149 -11.79 -8.07 -0.08
C ALA A 149 -10.51 -7.83 0.73
N VAL A 150 -9.39 -7.66 0.04
CA VAL A 150 -8.11 -7.26 0.63
C VAL A 150 -7.67 -5.91 0.07
N ARG A 151 -7.29 -5.00 0.95
CA ARG A 151 -6.71 -3.72 0.57
C ARG A 151 -5.24 -3.92 0.19
N ALA A 152 -4.94 -3.81 -1.10
CA ALA A 152 -3.62 -4.15 -1.63
C ALA A 152 -2.66 -2.96 -1.53
N ALA A 153 -1.48 -3.18 -0.94
CA ALA A 153 -0.39 -2.22 -1.00
C ALA A 153 0.21 -2.20 -2.42
N VAL A 154 0.38 -1.01 -2.98
CA VAL A 154 0.93 -0.82 -4.33
C VAL A 154 2.45 -0.60 -4.24
N PRO A 155 3.29 -1.51 -4.74
CA PRO A 155 4.75 -1.39 -4.65
C PRO A 155 5.26 -0.20 -5.46
N GLY A 156 6.11 0.63 -4.85
CA GLY A 156 6.73 1.77 -5.54
C GLY A 156 5.78 2.92 -5.87
N SER A 157 4.56 2.94 -5.31
CA SER A 157 3.69 4.10 -5.39
C SER A 157 4.35 5.29 -4.66
N VAL A 158 4.26 6.47 -5.28
CA VAL A 158 4.69 7.73 -4.69
C VAL A 158 3.46 8.62 -4.68
N CYS A 159 3.06 9.11 -3.51
CA CYS A 159 1.89 9.98 -3.35
C CYS A 159 0.58 9.35 -3.84
N GLY A 160 0.37 8.06 -3.59
CA GLY A 160 -0.83 7.34 -4.04
C GLY A 160 -0.95 7.14 -5.56
N ARG A 161 0.04 7.60 -6.35
CA ARG A 161 0.06 7.35 -7.80
C ARG A 161 0.43 5.89 -8.08
N LEU A 162 -0.35 5.26 -8.95
CA LEU A 162 -0.01 3.93 -9.44
C LEU A 162 1.26 3.94 -10.31
N PRO A 163 2.21 3.02 -10.09
CA PRO A 163 3.29 2.76 -11.04
C PRO A 163 2.74 2.37 -12.41
N SER A 164 3.49 2.70 -13.47
CA SER A 164 3.09 2.41 -14.86
C SER A 164 2.79 0.93 -15.11
N ARG A 165 3.51 0.01 -14.46
CA ARG A 165 3.25 -1.44 -14.55
C ARG A 165 1.85 -1.78 -14.04
N VAL A 166 1.49 -1.33 -12.83
CA VAL A 166 0.18 -1.60 -12.22
C VAL A 166 -0.95 -0.94 -13.01
N ARG A 167 -0.73 0.31 -13.46
CA ARG A 167 -1.71 1.02 -14.30
C ARG A 167 -1.97 0.26 -15.61
N ALA A 168 -0.92 -0.20 -16.29
CA ALA A 168 -1.07 -0.95 -17.54
C ALA A 168 -1.84 -2.27 -17.37
N GLU A 169 -1.73 -2.94 -16.22
CA GLU A 169 -2.52 -4.14 -15.95
C GLU A 169 -3.99 -3.80 -15.66
N LEU A 170 -4.27 -2.72 -14.92
CA LEU A 170 -5.66 -2.26 -14.69
C LEU A 170 -6.35 -1.84 -16.00
N ASP A 171 -5.62 -1.19 -16.92
CA ASP A 171 -6.15 -0.73 -18.20
C ASP A 171 -6.49 -1.89 -19.16
N ARG A 172 -6.01 -3.11 -18.89
CA ARG A 172 -6.37 -4.33 -19.64
C ARG A 172 -7.65 -4.99 -19.14
N LEU A 173 -8.09 -4.64 -17.93
CA LEU A 173 -9.29 -5.20 -17.33
C LEU A 173 -10.52 -4.42 -17.81
N ASP A 174 -11.63 -5.13 -17.94
CA ASP A 174 -12.89 -4.54 -18.33
C ASP A 174 -13.51 -3.82 -17.13
N ALA A 175 -13.78 -2.52 -17.27
CA ALA A 175 -14.61 -1.80 -16.31
C ALA A 175 -16.06 -2.26 -16.47
N VAL A 176 -16.56 -3.00 -15.48
CA VAL A 176 -17.92 -3.56 -15.47
C VAL A 176 -18.91 -2.68 -14.74
N ASP A 177 -18.43 -1.82 -13.84
CA ASP A 177 -19.23 -0.86 -13.10
C ASP A 177 -18.37 0.34 -12.67
N VAL A 178 -18.97 1.53 -12.64
CA VAL A 178 -18.31 2.79 -12.28
C VAL A 178 -19.30 3.63 -11.46
N GLU A 179 -18.94 3.90 -10.21
CA GLU A 179 -19.73 4.74 -9.32
C GLU A 179 -18.88 5.90 -8.81
N ALA A 180 -19.47 7.10 -8.72
CA ALA A 180 -18.80 8.28 -8.18
C ALA A 180 -19.55 8.77 -6.93
N TYR A 181 -18.81 9.03 -5.86
CA TYR A 181 -19.37 9.44 -4.57
C TYR A 181 -18.85 10.83 -4.18
N PRO A 182 -19.73 11.81 -3.89
CA PRO A 182 -19.30 13.11 -3.40
C PRO A 182 -18.71 12.98 -1.98
N VAL A 183 -17.53 13.57 -1.76
CA VAL A 183 -16.81 13.50 -0.48
C VAL A 183 -16.62 14.87 0.14
N ARG A 184 -16.17 15.87 -0.63
CA ARG A 184 -15.94 17.24 -0.14
C ARG A 184 -16.57 18.26 -1.09
N LEU A 185 -17.33 19.21 -0.56
CA LEU A 185 -17.80 20.35 -1.35
C LEU A 185 -16.61 21.28 -1.63
N ALA A 186 -16.21 21.36 -2.90
CA ALA A 186 -15.08 22.17 -3.34
C ALA A 186 -15.49 23.62 -3.58
N VAL A 187 -16.63 23.81 -4.27
CA VAL A 187 -17.17 25.14 -4.59
C VAL A 187 -18.67 25.13 -4.34
N PRO A 188 -19.17 25.83 -3.31
CA PRO A 188 -20.60 26.02 -3.12
C PRO A 188 -21.21 26.74 -4.32
N ARG A 189 -22.44 26.40 -4.67
CA ARG A 189 -23.19 27.12 -5.69
C ARG A 189 -23.35 28.58 -5.26
N SER A 190 -23.05 29.51 -6.16
CA SER A 190 -23.34 30.92 -5.93
C SER A 190 -24.85 31.15 -6.03
N ASP A 191 -25.51 31.37 -4.90
CA ASP A 191 -26.86 31.94 -4.91
C ASP A 191 -26.73 33.39 -5.39
N GLY A 192 -27.16 33.63 -6.64
CA GLY A 192 -27.16 34.98 -7.22
C GLY A 192 -27.95 35.94 -6.34
N SER A 193 -27.22 36.78 -5.60
CA SER A 193 -27.77 37.91 -4.83
C SER A 193 -28.06 39.10 -5.74
#